data_AF-A0A937V5S1-F1
#
_entry.id   AF-A0A937V5S1-F1
#
_cell.length_a   1.000
_cell.length_b   1.000
_cell.length_c   1.000
_cell.angle_alpha   90.00
_cell.angle_beta   90.00
_cell.angle_gamma   90.00
#
_symmetry.space_group_name_H-M   'P 1'
#
loop_
_entity.id
_entity.type
_entity.pdbx_description
1 polymer ?
#
loop_
_entity_poly.entity_id
_entity_poly.type
_entity_poly.pdbx_seq_one_letter_code
_entity_poly.pdbx_strand_id
1 'polypeptide(L)'
;MQKTHAFAILAPVPEIHLISGMESLVAQIDSDDLPPDHVPKVAFGSMDFEVFGEAEKLRGGKAIEVFIYASHAKGEQPLNPEVTWRGLYIGYVGSRRGRYPGKLICRPQSTATDPPTWAVFWEVQELEQLKQPIPIGGLRGKNKKTNYQARFIPESPVLIEYP
;
A
#
# COMPACT_ATOMS: atom_id res chain seq x y z
N MET A 1 -16.48 5.54 -6.03
CA MET A 1 -16.17 4.96 -4.70
C MET A 1 -16.16 6.08 -3.66
N GLN A 2 -16.75 5.91 -2.48
CA GLN A 2 -16.69 6.92 -1.42
C GLN A 2 -15.34 6.81 -0.68
N LYS A 3 -14.71 7.95 -0.38
CA LYS A 3 -13.46 8.05 0.38
C LYS A 3 -13.74 8.56 1.80
N THR A 4 -12.91 8.17 2.76
CA THR A 4 -12.92 8.73 4.12
C THR A 4 -11.51 9.13 4.56
N HIS A 5 -11.44 10.16 5.39
CA HIS A 5 -10.22 10.67 6.02
C HIS A 5 -10.21 10.42 7.54
N ALA A 6 -11.01 9.47 8.02
CA ALA A 6 -11.07 9.13 9.44
C ALA A 6 -9.77 8.51 9.97
N PHE A 7 -8.98 7.88 9.09
CA PHE A 7 -7.67 7.29 9.37
C PHE A 7 -6.97 6.98 8.04
N ALA A 8 -5.70 6.58 8.10
CA ALA A 8 -4.93 6.10 6.97
C ALA A 8 -4.09 4.88 7.35
N ILE A 9 -3.49 4.24 6.36
CA ILE A 9 -2.47 3.20 6.55
C ILE A 9 -1.10 3.81 6.27
N LEU A 10 -0.10 3.51 7.09
CA LEU A 10 1.31 3.70 6.77
C LEU A 10 1.94 2.32 6.52
N ALA A 11 2.54 2.09 5.36
CA ALA A 11 3.07 0.77 5.00
C ALA A 11 4.49 0.82 4.39
N PRO A 12 5.34 -0.19 4.70
CA PRO A 12 6.51 -0.49 3.90
C PRO A 12 6.12 -1.15 2.58
N VAL A 13 6.69 -0.69 1.46
CA VAL A 13 6.76 -1.47 0.22
C VAL A 13 8.16 -1.34 -0.37
N PRO A 14 8.81 -2.44 -0.81
CA PRO A 14 10.06 -2.35 -1.55
C PRO A 14 9.94 -1.42 -2.76
N GLU A 15 10.90 -0.51 -2.96
CA GLU A 15 10.87 0.49 -4.04
C GLU A 15 10.63 -0.14 -5.41
N ILE A 16 11.30 -1.27 -5.68
CA ILE A 16 11.15 -2.01 -6.94
C ILE A 16 9.72 -2.52 -7.19
N HIS A 17 8.95 -2.80 -6.13
CA HIS A 17 7.54 -3.20 -6.24
C HIS A 17 6.63 -1.99 -6.46
N LEU A 18 6.99 -0.80 -5.97
CA LEU A 18 6.25 0.43 -6.24
C LEU A 18 6.39 0.86 -7.69
N ILE A 19 7.62 0.89 -8.20
CA ILE A 19 7.91 1.21 -9.61
C ILE A 19 7.20 0.21 -10.53
N SER A 20 7.35 -1.09 -10.28
CA SER A 20 6.67 -2.12 -11.08
C SER A 20 5.16 -2.14 -10.88
N GLY A 21 4.67 -1.65 -9.73
CA GLY A 21 3.25 -1.47 -9.47
C GLY A 21 2.63 -0.40 -10.35
N MET A 22 3.35 0.71 -10.59
CA MET A 22 2.94 1.73 -11.56
C MET A 22 2.84 1.17 -12.98
N GLU A 23 3.85 0.41 -13.40
CA GLU A 23 3.84 -0.28 -14.71
C GLU A 23 2.62 -1.21 -14.85
N SER A 24 2.25 -1.89 -13.77
CA SER A 24 1.08 -2.77 -13.74
C SER A 24 -0.24 -2.00 -13.87
N LEU A 25 -0.33 -0.79 -13.32
CA LEU A 25 -1.49 0.08 -13.50
C LEU A 25 -1.60 0.56 -14.95
N VAL A 26 -0.49 0.98 -15.56
CA VAL A 26 -0.44 1.39 -16.97
C VAL A 26 -0.83 0.23 -17.88
N ALA A 27 -0.27 -0.97 -17.66
CA ALA A 27 -0.61 -2.14 -18.44
C ALA A 27 -2.10 -2.53 -18.37
N GLN A 28 -2.77 -2.25 -17.24
CA GLN A 28 -4.22 -2.46 -17.12
C GLN A 28 -5.02 -1.42 -17.92
N ILE A 29 -4.56 -0.18 -17.96
CA ILE A 29 -5.22 0.89 -18.73
C ILE A 29 -5.14 0.60 -20.24
N ASP A 30 -4.01 0.09 -20.69
CA ASP A 30 -3.74 -0.21 -22.10
C ASP A 30 -4.26 -1.60 -22.54
N SER A 31 -4.88 -2.38 -21.65
CA SER A 31 -5.31 -3.75 -21.94
C SER A 31 -6.74 -3.83 -22.47
N ASP A 32 -6.89 -4.37 -23.68
CA ASP A 32 -8.20 -4.68 -24.29
C ASP A 32 -8.89 -5.91 -23.65
N ASP A 33 -8.18 -6.70 -22.85
CA ASP A 33 -8.69 -7.93 -22.20
C ASP A 33 -9.45 -7.66 -20.88
N LEU A 34 -9.50 -6.40 -20.45
CA LEU A 34 -10.18 -5.99 -19.24
C LEU A 34 -11.58 -5.42 -19.54
N PRO A 35 -12.57 -5.70 -18.68
CA PRO A 35 -13.90 -5.10 -18.81
C PRO A 35 -13.84 -3.56 -18.87
N PRO A 36 -14.74 -2.90 -19.61
CA PRO A 36 -14.77 -1.43 -19.70
C PRO A 36 -14.92 -0.69 -18.37
N ASP A 37 -15.46 -1.36 -17.35
CA ASP A 37 -15.65 -0.85 -15.99
C ASP A 37 -14.53 -1.27 -15.02
N HIS A 38 -13.48 -1.93 -15.51
CA HIS A 38 -12.33 -2.29 -14.70
C HIS A 38 -11.60 -1.03 -14.23
N VAL A 39 -11.49 -0.88 -12.92
CA VAL A 39 -10.70 0.21 -12.33
C VAL A 39 -9.28 -0.32 -12.03
N PRO A 40 -8.23 0.25 -12.66
CA PRO A 40 -6.85 -0.17 -12.45
C PRO A 40 -6.47 -0.19 -10.98
N LYS A 41 -5.86 -1.30 -10.55
CA LYS A 41 -5.40 -1.49 -9.18
C LYS A 41 -4.14 -2.34 -9.11
N VAL A 42 -3.36 -2.16 -8.07
CA VAL A 42 -2.19 -2.98 -7.76
C VAL A 42 -2.41 -3.71 -6.43
N ALA A 43 -1.98 -4.96 -6.36
CA ALA A 43 -2.11 -5.81 -5.20
C ALA A 43 -0.73 -6.11 -4.59
N PHE A 44 -0.51 -5.71 -3.34
CA PHE A 44 0.72 -5.98 -2.59
C PHE A 44 0.49 -7.09 -1.57
N GLY A 45 1.49 -7.95 -1.33
CA GLY A 45 1.38 -9.05 -0.38
C GLY A 45 1.70 -8.60 1.04
N SER A 46 1.08 -9.19 2.05
CA SER A 46 1.44 -8.98 3.45
C SER A 46 1.08 -10.19 4.32
N MET A 47 1.81 -10.35 5.42
CA MET A 47 1.50 -11.30 6.49
C MET A 47 0.58 -10.70 7.57
N ASP A 48 0.45 -9.37 7.63
CA ASP A 48 -0.22 -8.61 8.69
C ASP A 48 -1.74 -8.53 8.46
N PHE A 49 -2.39 -9.68 8.26
CA PHE A 49 -3.82 -9.75 7.94
C PHE A 49 -4.72 -9.09 9.02
N GLU A 50 -4.27 -9.03 10.27
CA GLU A 50 -4.99 -8.40 11.38
C GLU A 50 -5.16 -6.89 11.17
N VAL A 51 -4.11 -6.20 10.73
CA VAL A 51 -4.14 -4.76 10.47
C VAL A 51 -5.13 -4.43 9.36
N PHE A 52 -5.13 -5.21 8.28
CA PHE A 52 -6.10 -5.05 7.21
C PHE A 52 -7.52 -5.43 7.65
N GLY A 53 -7.68 -6.46 8.47
CA GLY A 53 -8.96 -6.82 9.08
C GLY A 53 -9.53 -5.70 9.96
N GLU A 54 -8.70 -4.99 10.71
CA GLU A 54 -9.12 -3.79 11.46
C GLU A 54 -9.46 -2.63 10.52
N ALA A 55 -8.63 -2.39 9.49
CA ALA A 55 -8.89 -1.37 8.47
C ALA A 55 -10.25 -1.57 7.78
N GLU A 56 -10.61 -2.82 7.42
CA GLU A 56 -11.92 -3.14 6.82
C GLU A 56 -13.08 -2.74 7.73
N LYS A 57 -13.00 -3.10 9.02
CA LYS A 57 -14.04 -2.77 10.01
C LYS A 57 -14.21 -1.26 10.13
N LEU A 58 -13.11 -0.52 10.17
CA LEU A 58 -13.11 0.93 10.38
C LEU A 58 -13.55 1.70 9.13
N ARG A 59 -13.12 1.28 7.93
CA ARG A 59 -13.44 1.99 6.69
C ARG A 59 -14.88 1.76 6.24
N GLY A 60 -15.51 0.66 6.65
CA GLY A 60 -16.90 0.35 6.32
C GLY A 60 -17.18 0.36 4.81
N GLY A 61 -16.26 -0.20 4.01
CA GLY A 61 -16.36 -0.24 2.55
C GLY A 61 -15.90 1.04 1.82
N LYS A 62 -15.56 2.12 2.53
CA LYS A 62 -14.97 3.34 1.92
C LYS A 62 -13.49 3.15 1.62
N ALA A 63 -12.96 3.87 0.64
CA ALA A 63 -11.52 3.96 0.43
C ALA A 63 -10.86 4.87 1.47
N ILE A 64 -9.62 4.55 1.81
CA ILE A 64 -8.77 5.36 2.69
C ILE A 64 -7.43 5.60 2.01
N GLU A 65 -6.73 6.64 2.42
CA GLU A 65 -5.36 6.82 1.96
C GLU A 65 -4.43 5.79 2.58
N VAL A 66 -3.51 5.31 1.76
CA VAL A 66 -2.33 4.60 2.20
C VAL A 66 -1.10 5.43 1.84
N PHE A 67 -0.30 5.72 2.85
CA PHE A 67 0.99 6.38 2.75
C PHE A 67 2.05 5.29 2.75
N ILE A 68 2.91 5.31 1.76
CA ILE A 68 3.90 4.26 1.55
C ILE A 68 5.29 4.89 1.57
N TYR A 69 6.17 4.30 2.36
CA TYR A 69 7.59 4.60 2.28
C TYR A 69 8.29 3.50 1.48
N ALA A 70 9.18 3.92 0.59
CA ALA A 70 9.96 3.02 -0.26
C ALA A 70 11.04 2.31 0.59
N SER A 71 10.71 1.14 1.11
CA SER A 71 11.68 0.28 1.78
C SER A 71 12.69 -0.25 0.77
N HIS A 72 13.89 -0.63 1.23
CA HIS A 72 14.94 -1.21 0.38
C HIS A 72 15.31 -0.34 -0.85
N ALA A 73 15.08 0.98 -0.80
CA ALA A 73 15.45 1.88 -1.88
C ALA A 73 16.99 1.90 -2.05
N LYS A 74 17.45 1.97 -3.30
CA LYS A 74 18.89 1.97 -3.60
C LYS A 74 19.49 3.35 -3.32
N GLY A 75 20.61 3.41 -2.60
CA GLY A 75 21.35 4.65 -2.34
C GLY A 75 21.38 5.05 -0.87
N GLU A 76 21.75 6.30 -0.59
CA GLU A 76 21.74 6.85 0.76
C GLU A 76 20.28 7.01 1.23
N GLN A 77 19.92 6.27 2.28
CA GLN A 77 18.64 6.42 2.95
C GLN A 77 18.67 7.72 3.77
N PRO A 78 17.62 8.56 3.71
CA PRO A 78 17.58 9.79 4.48
C PRO A 78 17.66 9.48 5.97
N LEU A 79 18.32 10.37 6.73
CA LEU A 79 18.49 10.21 8.18
C LEU A 79 17.15 10.08 8.91
N ASN A 80 16.13 10.77 8.39
CA ASN A 80 14.75 10.68 8.83
C ASN A 80 13.95 9.96 7.74
N PRO A 81 13.23 8.88 8.06
CA PRO A 81 12.39 8.16 7.11
C PRO A 81 11.23 9.03 6.60
N GLU A 82 10.91 8.90 5.32
CA GLU A 82 9.87 9.68 4.67
C GLU A 82 8.93 8.78 3.85
N VAL A 83 7.65 9.14 3.87
CA VAL A 83 6.67 8.66 2.90
C VAL A 83 6.97 9.33 1.57
N THR A 84 7.18 8.52 0.54
CA THR A 84 7.48 8.98 -0.82
C THR A 84 6.40 8.60 -1.82
N TRP A 85 5.42 7.80 -1.41
CA TRP A 85 4.34 7.30 -2.24
C TRP A 85 3.00 7.39 -1.52
N ARG A 86 1.93 7.53 -2.29
CA ARG A 86 0.56 7.41 -1.78
C ARG A 86 -0.30 6.57 -2.71
N GLY A 87 -1.43 6.11 -2.20
CA GLY A 87 -2.49 5.52 -2.99
C GLY A 87 -3.80 5.44 -2.20
N LEU A 88 -4.81 4.83 -2.81
CA LEU A 88 -6.09 4.57 -2.18
C LEU A 88 -6.22 3.07 -1.88
N TYR A 89 -6.22 2.72 -0.60
CA TYR A 89 -6.55 1.37 -0.17
C TYR A 89 -8.06 1.13 -0.34
N ILE A 90 -8.40 0.10 -1.11
CA ILE A 90 -9.79 -0.25 -1.45
C ILE A 90 -10.28 -1.54 -0.81
N GLY A 91 -9.37 -2.30 -0.21
CA GLY A 91 -9.66 -3.55 0.48
C GLY A 91 -8.53 -4.55 0.37
N TYR A 92 -8.77 -5.77 0.85
CA TYR A 92 -7.84 -6.88 0.68
C TYR A 92 -8.58 -8.16 0.29
N VAL A 93 -7.82 -9.11 -0.27
CA VAL A 93 -8.27 -10.48 -0.52
C VAL A 93 -7.37 -11.47 0.20
N GLY A 94 -7.95 -12.56 0.73
CA GLY A 94 -7.17 -13.66 1.30
C GLY A 94 -6.35 -14.37 0.22
N SER A 95 -5.15 -14.83 0.57
CA SER A 95 -4.33 -15.58 -0.37
C SER A 95 -4.92 -16.98 -0.66
N ARG A 96 -4.55 -17.54 -1.82
CA ARG A 96 -4.76 -18.96 -2.12
C ARG A 96 -3.41 -19.66 -2.17
N ARG A 97 -3.07 -20.41 -1.11
CA ARG A 97 -1.75 -21.04 -0.93
C ARG A 97 -0.61 -20.02 -1.04
N GLY A 98 -0.77 -18.86 -0.40
CA GLY A 98 0.23 -17.79 -0.40
C GLY A 98 0.37 -17.01 -1.71
N ARG A 99 -0.54 -17.21 -2.67
CA ARG A 99 -0.58 -16.53 -3.97
C ARG A 99 -1.81 -15.64 -4.09
N TYR A 100 -1.69 -14.58 -4.91
CA TYR A 100 -2.80 -13.68 -5.21
C TYR A 100 -3.88 -14.44 -5.98
N PRO A 101 -5.13 -14.45 -5.54
CA PRO A 101 -6.20 -15.19 -6.22
C PRO A 101 -6.76 -14.46 -7.45
N GLY A 102 -6.44 -13.17 -7.65
CA GLY A 102 -6.95 -12.34 -8.76
C GLY A 102 -6.12 -12.44 -10.04
N LYS A 103 -6.38 -11.52 -10.98
CA LYS A 103 -5.63 -11.45 -12.26
C LYS A 103 -4.18 -11.06 -12.00
N LEU A 104 -3.25 -11.76 -12.66
CA LEU A 104 -1.80 -11.53 -12.50
C LEU A 104 -1.38 -10.11 -12.91
N ILE A 105 -2.08 -9.47 -13.86
CA ILE A 105 -1.81 -8.09 -14.28
C ILE A 105 -1.98 -7.06 -13.16
N CYS A 106 -2.70 -7.40 -12.07
CA CYS A 106 -2.80 -6.54 -10.88
C CYS A 106 -1.61 -6.70 -9.91
N ARG A 107 -0.67 -7.62 -10.18
CA ARG A 107 0.52 -7.83 -9.35
C ARG A 107 1.72 -7.15 -10.01
N PRO A 108 2.56 -6.42 -9.25
CA PRO A 108 3.83 -5.92 -9.78
C PRO A 108 4.67 -7.09 -10.31
N GLN A 109 5.19 -6.97 -11.53
CA GLN A 109 6.00 -8.02 -12.17
C GLN A 109 7.25 -8.33 -11.35
N SER A 110 7.80 -7.33 -10.65
CA SER A 110 8.93 -7.53 -9.74
C SER A 110 8.64 -8.48 -8.56
N THR A 111 7.37 -8.80 -8.28
CA THR A 111 6.98 -9.79 -7.25
C THR A 111 6.89 -11.23 -7.78
N ALA A 112 7.19 -11.46 -9.06
CA ALA A 112 7.07 -12.79 -9.68
C ALA A 112 7.98 -13.84 -9.01
N THR A 113 9.10 -13.40 -8.44
CA THR A 113 10.06 -14.24 -7.72
C THR A 113 9.80 -14.34 -6.22
N ASP A 114 8.77 -13.66 -5.70
CA ASP A 114 8.45 -13.69 -4.28
C ASP A 114 8.00 -15.09 -3.84
N PRO A 115 8.35 -15.52 -2.61
CA PRO A 115 7.86 -16.78 -2.07
C PRO A 115 6.34 -16.77 -1.89
N PRO A 116 5.65 -17.93 -2.02
CA PRO A 116 4.20 -18.08 -1.82
C PRO A 116 3.85 -18.10 -0.33
N THR A 117 4.16 -17.05 0.41
CA THR A 117 3.98 -17.04 1.87
C THR A 117 2.88 -16.11 2.35
N TRP A 118 2.39 -15.20 1.50
CA TRP A 118 1.50 -14.12 1.91
C TRP A 118 0.17 -14.57 2.51
N ALA A 119 -0.29 -13.92 3.58
CA ALA A 119 -1.60 -14.19 4.18
C ALA A 119 -2.71 -13.48 3.39
N VAL A 120 -2.47 -12.21 3.02
CA VAL A 120 -3.42 -11.36 2.31
C VAL A 120 -2.73 -10.59 1.19
N PHE A 121 -3.54 -10.11 0.26
CA PHE A 121 -3.14 -9.13 -0.74
C PHE A 121 -4.01 -7.89 -0.61
N TRP A 122 -3.40 -6.77 -0.28
CA TRP A 122 -4.08 -5.49 -0.15
C TRP A 122 -4.05 -4.76 -1.48
N GLU A 123 -5.20 -4.22 -1.87
CA GLU A 123 -5.44 -3.63 -3.17
C GLU A 123 -5.42 -2.10 -3.07
N VAL A 124 -4.64 -1.48 -3.96
CA VAL A 124 -4.40 -0.05 -4.02
C VAL A 124 -4.75 0.48 -5.40
N GLN A 125 -5.52 1.56 -5.44
CA GLN A 125 -5.78 2.36 -6.63
C GLN A 125 -4.97 3.66 -6.55
N GLU A 126 -4.85 4.37 -7.68
CA GLU A 126 -4.23 5.70 -7.73
C GLU A 126 -2.85 5.74 -7.04
N LEU A 127 -2.07 4.66 -7.21
CA LEU A 127 -0.69 4.64 -6.73
C LEU A 127 0.07 5.76 -7.45
N GLU A 128 0.78 6.59 -6.69
CA GLU A 128 1.63 7.63 -7.26
C GLU A 128 2.75 8.03 -6.31
N GLN A 129 3.82 8.57 -6.89
CA GLN A 129 4.92 9.16 -6.14
C GLN A 129 4.53 10.57 -5.67
N LEU A 130 4.83 10.88 -4.41
CA LEU A 130 4.60 12.21 -3.86
C LEU A 130 5.61 13.20 -4.43
N LYS A 131 5.12 14.39 -4.80
CA LYS A 131 5.97 15.53 -5.19
C LYS A 131 6.77 16.08 -4.02
N GLN A 132 6.21 15.99 -2.82
CA GLN A 132 6.83 16.41 -1.56
C GLN A 132 6.74 15.23 -0.58
N PRO A 133 7.88 14.63 -0.17
CA PRO A 133 7.88 13.58 0.83
C PRO A 133 7.30 14.05 2.16
N ILE A 134 6.73 13.12 2.92
CA ILE A 134 6.18 13.41 4.26
C ILE A 134 7.05 12.71 5.31
N PRO A 135 7.69 13.42 6.24
CA PRO A 135 8.47 12.80 7.30
C PRO A 135 7.61 11.86 8.17
N ILE A 136 8.03 10.61 8.33
CA ILE A 136 7.28 9.62 9.13
C ILE A 136 7.18 10.07 10.59
N GLY A 137 8.22 10.72 11.13
CA GLY A 137 8.19 11.32 12.47
C GLY A 137 7.13 12.42 12.65
N GLY A 138 6.58 12.97 11.56
CA GLY A 138 5.45 13.90 11.59
C GLY A 138 4.10 13.22 11.69
N LEU A 139 4.03 11.91 11.43
CA LEU A 139 2.80 11.13 11.45
C LEU A 139 2.49 10.61 12.86
N ARG A 140 1.22 10.27 13.08
CA ARG A 140 0.71 9.81 14.38
C ARG A 140 -0.02 8.49 14.24
N GLY A 141 0.36 7.50 15.03
CA GLY A 141 -0.36 6.24 15.11
C GLY A 141 -1.81 6.45 15.51
N LYS A 142 -2.73 5.62 15.00
CA LYS A 142 -4.15 5.73 15.30
C LYS A 142 -4.39 5.71 16.82
N ASN A 143 -5.19 6.67 17.30
CA ASN A 143 -5.54 6.83 18.73
C ASN A 143 -4.31 7.08 19.65
N LYS A 144 -3.16 7.49 19.11
CA LYS A 144 -1.98 7.88 19.89
C LYS A 144 -2.02 9.37 20.18
N LYS A 145 -1.43 9.79 21.30
CA LYS A 145 -1.41 11.21 21.72
C LYS A 145 -0.29 12.01 21.07
N THR A 146 0.79 11.33 20.68
CA THR A 146 2.02 11.94 20.17
C THR A 146 2.38 11.36 18.82
N ASN A 147 3.10 12.15 18.03
CA ASN A 147 3.66 11.69 16.77
C ASN A 147 4.73 10.61 17.00
N TYR A 148 5.11 9.92 15.93
CA TYR A 148 6.22 8.99 15.95
C TYR A 148 7.54 9.71 16.22
N GLN A 149 8.53 8.95 16.69
CA GLN A 149 9.89 9.47 16.83
C GLN A 149 10.49 9.77 15.46
N ALA A 150 11.42 10.74 15.38
CA ALA A 150 12.00 11.21 14.12
C ALA A 150 12.59 10.11 13.23
N ARG A 151 13.09 9.02 13.82
CA ARG A 151 13.71 7.88 13.13
C ARG A 151 12.86 6.61 13.16
N PHE A 152 11.58 6.73 13.46
CA PHE A 152 10.68 5.59 13.47
C PHE A 152 10.48 5.05 12.05
N ILE A 153 10.65 3.74 11.89
CA ILE A 153 10.36 2.99 10.67
C ILE A 153 9.45 1.83 11.07
N PRO A 154 8.21 1.75 10.56
CA PRO A 154 7.35 0.62 10.87
C PRO A 154 7.73 -0.58 10.01
N GLU A 155 8.13 -1.70 10.61
CA GLU A 155 8.50 -2.93 9.86
C GLU A 155 7.32 -3.58 9.13
N SER A 156 6.10 -3.26 9.55
CA SER A 156 4.85 -3.76 8.98
C SER A 156 3.83 -2.63 8.80
N PRO A 157 2.75 -2.82 8.02
CA PRO A 157 1.69 -1.84 7.90
C PRO A 157 1.08 -1.48 9.26
N VAL A 158 0.83 -0.19 9.49
CA VAL A 158 0.21 0.31 10.73
C VAL A 158 -0.92 1.29 10.41
N LEU A 159 -1.92 1.35 11.30
CA LEU A 159 -2.97 2.36 11.23
C LEU A 159 -2.47 3.67 11.84
N ILE A 160 -2.68 4.76 11.11
CA ILE A 160 -2.34 6.12 11.52
C ILE A 160 -3.57 7.02 11.48
N GLU A 161 -3.49 8.15 12.16
CA GLU A 161 -4.42 9.24 11.92
C GLU A 161 -4.15 9.86 10.54
N TYR A 162 -5.20 10.37 9.92
CA TYR A 162 -5.05 11.10 8.67
C TYR A 162 -4.29 12.42 8.94
N PRO A 163 -3.19 12.71 8.23
CA PRO A 163 -2.35 13.88 8.46
C PRO A 163 -3.03 15.20 8.08
#